data_AF-A0A534MSW5-F1
#
_entry.id   AF-A0A534MSW5-F1
#
_cell.length_a   1.000
_cell.length_b   1.000
_cell.length_c   1.000
_cell.angle_alpha   90.00
_cell.angle_beta   90.00
_cell.angle_gamma   90.00
#
_symmetry.space_group_name_H-M   'P 1'
#
loop_
_entity.id
_entity.type
_entity.pdbx_description
1 polymer ?
#
loop_
_entity_poly.entity_id
_entity_poly.type
_entity_poly.pdbx_seq_one_letter_code
_entity_poly.pdbx_strand_id
1 'polypeptide(L)'
;MWLRGRPKRRARLRPVGQETRSALKGGRGGVAESAMGLEGARRFLRARSYRRAMDLPEELADLQRFHGHLGVYVTLGLRMGEIGKRRFGHYKGLHARVESQPEPPMRCVLDGIQFSSGCTMGKGNIGLESSTDPAVTFEKEGRRLRVALKPGWRERIDREMSKEREIEQSLFYYAIPESDVFEIRES
;
A
#
# COMPACT_ATOMS: atom_id res chain seq x y z
N MET A 1 3.54 -22.11 48.12
CA MET A 1 2.09 -22.37 48.29
C MET A 1 1.56 -22.90 46.97
N TRP A 2 1.22 -24.19 46.95
CA TRP A 2 0.65 -24.90 45.81
C TRP A 2 -0.77 -24.43 45.55
N LEU A 3 -1.19 -24.35 44.28
CA LEU A 3 -2.47 -24.89 43.83
C LEU A 3 -2.36 -25.29 42.34
N ARG A 4 -2.37 -26.60 42.13
CA ARG A 4 -2.51 -27.28 40.83
C ARG A 4 -4.00 -27.38 40.46
N GLY A 5 -4.27 -27.46 39.15
CA GLY A 5 -5.46 -28.11 38.58
C GLY A 5 -6.29 -27.16 37.69
N ARG A 6 -6.72 -27.50 36.47
CA ARG A 6 -6.85 -28.79 35.78
C ARG A 6 -6.76 -28.56 34.26
N PRO A 7 -6.23 -29.51 33.45
CA PRO A 7 -6.39 -29.51 32.00
C PRO A 7 -7.62 -30.35 31.59
N LYS A 8 -8.29 -29.98 30.49
CA LYS A 8 -9.16 -30.80 29.59
C LYS A 8 -9.97 -29.83 28.70
N ARG A 9 -10.13 -29.97 27.38
CA ARG A 9 -10.22 -31.18 26.53
C ARG A 9 -9.70 -30.88 25.11
N ARG A 10 -9.00 -31.83 24.50
CA ARG A 10 -8.75 -31.88 23.06
C ARG A 10 -10.07 -32.16 22.33
N ALA A 11 -10.45 -31.30 21.40
CA ALA A 11 -11.47 -31.62 20.41
C ALA A 11 -10.88 -32.60 19.40
N ARG A 12 -11.55 -33.74 19.22
CA ARG A 12 -11.21 -34.76 18.23
C ARG A 12 -11.55 -34.25 16.84
N LEU A 13 -10.59 -34.35 15.93
CA LEU A 13 -10.80 -34.27 14.50
C LEU A 13 -11.71 -35.42 14.06
N ARG A 14 -12.70 -35.11 13.23
CA ARG A 14 -13.42 -36.09 12.40
C ARG A 14 -13.03 -35.85 10.94
N PRO A 15 -12.63 -36.89 10.19
CA PRO A 15 -12.36 -36.75 8.76
C PRO A 15 -13.69 -36.73 8.01
N VAL A 16 -13.82 -35.83 7.03
CA VAL A 16 -14.94 -35.86 6.09
C VAL A 16 -14.36 -36.01 4.68
N GLY A 17 -14.76 -37.11 4.04
CA GLY A 17 -15.09 -37.18 2.62
C GLY A 17 -13.94 -37.14 1.64
N GLN A 18 -13.45 -38.32 1.25
CA GLN A 18 -12.97 -38.52 -0.11
C GLN A 18 -14.19 -38.48 -1.03
N GLU A 19 -14.25 -37.52 -1.95
CA GLU A 19 -15.08 -37.61 -3.14
C GLU A 19 -14.22 -37.66 -4.40
N THR A 20 -14.73 -38.45 -5.32
CA THR A 20 -14.10 -39.11 -6.44
C THR A 20 -13.72 -38.17 -7.58
N ARG A 21 -12.60 -38.48 -8.23
CA ARG A 21 -12.21 -37.97 -9.54
C ARG A 21 -13.31 -38.28 -10.57
N SER A 22 -13.79 -37.26 -11.28
CA SER A 22 -14.28 -37.40 -12.64
C SER A 22 -13.62 -36.34 -13.51
N ALA A 23 -12.90 -36.82 -14.51
CA ALA A 23 -12.22 -36.00 -15.50
C ALA A 23 -13.22 -35.56 -16.57
N LEU A 24 -13.33 -34.27 -16.81
CA LEU A 24 -13.85 -33.72 -18.07
C LEU A 24 -12.86 -32.67 -18.60
N LYS A 25 -12.38 -32.97 -19.81
CA LYS A 25 -11.46 -32.18 -20.61
C LYS A 25 -12.11 -30.88 -21.07
N GLY A 26 -11.28 -29.84 -21.16
CA GLY A 26 -11.23 -28.96 -22.33
C GLY A 26 -12.21 -27.79 -22.36
N GLY A 27 -11.73 -26.62 -21.93
CA GLY A 27 -12.33 -25.33 -22.25
C GLY A 27 -11.26 -24.25 -22.20
N ARG A 28 -10.74 -23.84 -23.36
CA ARG A 28 -9.97 -22.60 -23.50
C ARG A 28 -10.91 -21.44 -23.19
N GLY A 29 -10.50 -20.53 -22.32
CA GLY A 29 -11.26 -19.30 -22.11
C GLY A 29 -10.70 -18.43 -21.00
N GLY A 30 -9.91 -17.43 -21.39
CA GLY A 30 -9.82 -16.11 -20.76
C GLY A 30 -9.49 -16.04 -19.28
N VAL A 31 -8.25 -15.63 -19.00
CA VAL A 31 -7.90 -14.82 -17.82
C VAL A 31 -8.94 -13.72 -17.62
N ALA A 32 -9.79 -13.86 -16.61
CA ALA A 32 -10.58 -12.77 -16.08
C ALA A 32 -9.70 -11.98 -15.11
N GLU A 33 -8.80 -11.16 -15.65
CA GLU A 33 -8.00 -10.22 -14.85
C GLU A 33 -8.70 -8.86 -14.74
N SER A 34 -8.95 -8.50 -13.49
CA SER A 34 -9.38 -7.21 -12.94
C SER A 34 -8.96 -5.98 -13.76
N ALA A 35 -9.88 -5.44 -14.57
CA ALA A 35 -9.63 -4.29 -15.43
C ALA A 35 -10.29 -3.01 -14.87
N MET A 36 -9.66 -2.39 -13.88
CA MET A 36 -9.84 -0.95 -13.69
C MET A 36 -8.53 -0.26 -14.07
N GLY A 37 -8.22 -0.22 -15.37
CA GLY A 37 -7.05 0.49 -15.89
C GLY A 37 -7.15 2.01 -15.69
N LEU A 38 -6.19 2.76 -16.23
CA LEU A 38 -6.12 4.23 -16.14
C LEU A 38 -7.44 4.96 -16.45
N GLU A 39 -8.16 4.53 -17.50
CA GLU A 39 -9.49 5.06 -17.83
C GLU A 39 -10.56 4.65 -16.82
N GLY A 40 -10.47 3.45 -16.28
CA GLY A 40 -11.32 2.96 -15.19
C GLY A 40 -11.17 3.81 -13.94
N ALA A 41 -9.95 4.15 -13.54
CA ALA A 41 -9.68 5.05 -12.41
C ALA A 41 -10.25 6.46 -12.66
N ARG A 42 -10.03 7.03 -13.85
CA ARG A 42 -10.62 8.34 -14.23
C ARG A 42 -12.15 8.31 -14.21
N ARG A 43 -12.78 7.23 -14.70
CA ARG A 43 -14.23 7.04 -14.68
C ARG A 43 -14.75 6.87 -13.26
N PHE A 44 -14.05 6.13 -12.41
CA PHE A 44 -14.37 5.94 -11.00
C PHE A 44 -14.40 7.28 -10.25
N LEU A 45 -13.39 8.13 -10.46
CA LEU A 45 -13.33 9.48 -9.88
C LEU A 45 -14.41 10.43 -10.41
N ARG A 46 -14.83 10.27 -11.68
CA ARG A 46 -15.96 11.05 -12.22
C ARG A 46 -17.30 10.61 -11.66
N ALA A 47 -17.45 9.31 -11.39
CA ALA A 47 -18.68 8.73 -10.87
C ALA A 47 -18.89 9.06 -9.38
N ARG A 48 -17.82 9.06 -8.58
CA ARG A 48 -17.86 9.59 -7.20
C ARG A 48 -17.60 11.08 -7.26
N SER A 49 -18.64 11.88 -7.05
CA SER A 49 -18.43 13.32 -6.98
C SER A 49 -17.69 13.72 -5.71
N TYR A 50 -16.35 13.67 -5.74
CA TYR A 50 -15.48 14.33 -4.77
C TYR A 50 -15.52 15.84 -5.05
N ARG A 51 -16.72 16.43 -4.94
CA ARG A 51 -17.01 17.81 -5.35
C ARG A 51 -16.63 18.80 -4.24
N ARG A 52 -16.33 18.34 -3.01
CA ARG A 52 -15.85 19.16 -1.88
C ARG A 52 -14.83 18.40 -1.02
N ALA A 53 -14.02 19.13 -0.25
CA ALA A 53 -13.05 18.57 0.71
C ALA A 53 -13.67 17.62 1.76
N MET A 54 -14.99 17.71 2.01
CA MET A 54 -15.72 16.81 2.92
C MET A 54 -15.99 15.41 2.35
N ASP A 55 -15.68 15.14 1.08
CA ASP A 55 -15.97 13.84 0.43
C ASP A 55 -14.75 12.90 0.39
N LEU A 56 -13.60 13.29 0.94
CA LEU A 56 -12.38 12.48 0.90
C LEU A 56 -12.58 11.14 1.64
N PRO A 57 -11.98 10.03 1.14
CA PRO A 57 -11.78 8.85 1.95
C PRO A 57 -11.17 9.23 3.30
N GLU A 58 -11.69 8.69 4.39
CA GLU A 58 -11.30 9.07 5.76
C GLU A 58 -9.78 9.03 5.96
N GLU A 59 -9.12 8.00 5.43
CA GLU A 59 -7.67 7.85 5.48
C GLU A 59 -6.92 8.98 4.76
N LEU A 60 -7.42 9.50 3.64
CA LEU A 60 -6.81 10.64 2.94
C LEU A 60 -7.05 11.95 3.71
N ALA A 61 -8.20 12.09 4.36
CA ALA A 61 -8.47 13.24 5.21
C ALA A 61 -7.54 13.25 6.43
N ASP A 62 -7.29 12.10 7.04
CA ASP A 62 -6.36 11.97 8.17
C ASP A 62 -4.90 12.14 7.74
N LEU A 63 -4.52 11.60 6.57
CA LEU A 63 -3.21 11.85 5.99
C LEU A 63 -2.99 13.35 5.75
N GLN A 64 -4.00 14.04 5.21
CA GLN A 64 -3.96 15.48 5.01
C GLN A 64 -3.79 16.24 6.33
N ARG A 65 -4.49 15.84 7.39
CA ARG A 65 -4.33 16.43 8.73
C ARG A 65 -2.94 16.19 9.31
N PHE A 66 -2.40 14.99 9.12
CA PHE A 66 -1.06 14.62 9.60
C PHE A 66 0.05 15.38 8.86
N HIS A 67 -0.03 15.46 7.54
CA HIS A 67 1.01 16.04 6.69
C HIS A 67 0.88 17.56 6.51
N GLY A 68 -0.35 18.09 6.64
CA GLY A 68 -0.68 19.51 6.44
C GLY A 68 -1.28 19.84 5.06
N HIS A 69 -1.10 18.97 4.07
CA HIS A 69 -1.74 19.04 2.75
C HIS A 69 -1.81 17.64 2.12
N LEU A 70 -2.48 17.50 0.96
CA LEU A 70 -2.70 16.19 0.32
C LEU A 70 -2.03 16.10 -1.05
N GLY A 71 -0.70 16.09 -1.06
CA GLY A 71 0.09 15.94 -2.28
C GLY A 71 0.15 14.52 -2.86
N VAL A 72 0.55 14.41 -4.13
CA VAL A 72 0.69 13.11 -4.82
C VAL A 72 1.71 12.22 -4.11
N TYR A 73 2.87 12.77 -3.72
CA TYR A 73 3.95 11.99 -3.11
C TYR A 73 3.60 11.47 -1.71
N VAL A 74 2.92 12.25 -0.86
CA VAL A 74 2.44 11.73 0.43
C VAL A 74 1.39 10.63 0.22
N THR A 75 0.55 10.76 -0.81
CA THR A 75 -0.45 9.74 -1.18
C THR A 75 0.21 8.46 -1.69
N LEU A 76 1.27 8.54 -2.50
CA LEU A 76 2.05 7.37 -2.90
C LEU A 76 2.71 6.70 -1.69
N GLY A 77 3.25 7.50 -0.77
CA GLY A 77 3.83 7.00 0.48
C GLY A 77 2.82 6.24 1.34
N LEU A 78 1.59 6.76 1.46
CA LEU A 78 0.49 6.07 2.13
C LEU A 78 0.33 4.66 1.58
N ARG A 79 0.15 4.56 0.25
CA ARG A 79 -0.06 3.27 -0.41
C ARG A 79 1.12 2.32 -0.25
N MET A 80 2.34 2.83 -0.38
CA MET A 80 3.56 2.04 -0.17
C MET A 80 3.60 1.45 1.25
N GLY A 81 3.26 2.23 2.27
CA GLY A 81 3.25 1.75 3.65
C GLY A 81 2.07 0.82 3.96
N GLU A 82 0.90 1.01 3.35
CA GLU A 82 -0.21 0.07 3.42
C GLU A 82 0.16 -1.30 2.83
N ILE A 83 0.85 -1.34 1.68
CA ILE A 83 1.36 -2.58 1.09
C ILE A 83 2.29 -3.30 2.08
N GLY A 84 3.22 -2.57 2.71
CA GLY A 84 4.10 -3.10 3.75
C GLY A 84 3.32 -3.65 4.96
N LYS A 85 2.35 -2.90 5.46
CA LYS A 85 1.49 -3.29 6.60
C LYS A 85 0.67 -4.53 6.29
N ARG A 86 0.06 -4.63 5.10
CA ARG A 86 -0.70 -5.82 4.68
C ARG A 86 0.19 -7.06 4.62
N ARG A 87 1.46 -6.92 4.24
CA ARG A 87 2.39 -8.05 4.16
C ARG A 87 2.93 -8.52 5.53
N PHE A 88 3.31 -7.59 6.39
CA PHE A 88 4.05 -7.90 7.63
C PHE A 88 3.23 -7.78 8.92
N GLY A 89 2.03 -7.22 8.83
CA GLY A 89 1.14 -6.99 9.95
C GLY A 89 1.70 -5.98 10.95
N HIS A 90 1.89 -6.41 12.19
CA HIS A 90 2.27 -5.54 13.30
C HIS A 90 3.69 -4.94 13.13
N TYR A 91 3.85 -3.66 13.51
CA TYR A 91 5.09 -2.87 13.33
C TYR A 91 6.32 -3.37 14.12
N LYS A 92 6.13 -4.18 15.17
CA LYS A 92 7.23 -4.72 15.98
C LYS A 92 8.17 -5.55 15.11
N GLY A 93 9.46 -5.21 15.12
CA GLY A 93 10.50 -5.83 14.31
C GLY A 93 10.44 -5.49 12.82
N LEU A 94 9.54 -4.59 12.39
CA LEU A 94 9.47 -4.10 11.03
C LEU A 94 10.36 -2.86 10.88
N HIS A 95 11.25 -2.90 9.90
CA HIS A 95 12.10 -1.78 9.51
C HIS A 95 11.75 -1.34 8.09
N ALA A 96 11.88 -0.05 7.81
CA ALA A 96 11.69 0.52 6.48
C ALA A 96 12.91 1.36 6.05
N ARG A 97 13.43 1.11 4.86
CA ARG A 97 14.42 1.95 4.19
C ARG A 97 13.73 2.62 3.02
N VAL A 98 13.54 3.93 3.11
CA VAL A 98 12.89 4.76 2.09
C VAL A 98 13.96 5.35 1.19
N GLU A 99 13.77 5.23 -0.11
CA GLU A 99 14.58 5.84 -1.15
C GLU A 99 13.75 6.95 -1.78
N SER A 100 14.23 8.20 -1.76
CA SER A 100 13.54 9.36 -2.36
C SER A 100 14.51 10.54 -2.44
N GLN A 101 14.19 11.58 -3.21
CA GLN A 101 14.91 12.84 -3.06
C GLN A 101 14.75 13.39 -1.64
N PRO A 102 15.80 13.99 -1.07
CA PRO A 102 15.80 14.48 0.30
C PRO A 102 14.98 15.76 0.47
N GLU A 103 14.56 16.41 -0.61
CA GLU A 103 13.78 17.65 -0.57
C GLU A 103 12.33 17.46 -1.06
N PRO A 104 11.38 18.30 -0.58
CA PRO A 104 10.04 18.33 -1.14
C PRO A 104 10.04 18.66 -2.65
N PRO A 105 9.04 18.18 -3.40
CA PRO A 105 7.84 17.50 -2.93
C PRO A 105 8.01 15.98 -2.75
N MET A 106 9.11 15.38 -3.22
CA MET A 106 9.27 13.92 -3.16
C MET A 106 9.52 13.39 -1.76
N ARG A 107 10.22 14.15 -0.91
CA ARG A 107 10.42 13.80 0.50
C ARG A 107 9.11 13.45 1.22
N CYS A 108 7.97 13.99 0.79
CA CYS A 108 6.64 13.72 1.36
C CYS A 108 6.23 12.24 1.30
N VAL A 109 6.84 11.41 0.43
CA VAL A 109 6.66 9.93 0.44
C VAL A 109 6.97 9.34 1.81
N LEU A 110 8.00 9.87 2.47
CA LEU A 110 8.41 9.42 3.80
C LEU A 110 7.26 9.55 4.81
N ASP A 111 6.54 10.67 4.81
CA ASP A 111 5.43 10.92 5.74
C ASP A 111 4.26 9.96 5.50
N GLY A 112 3.91 9.70 4.24
CA GLY A 112 2.88 8.71 3.90
C GLY A 112 3.24 7.30 4.36
N ILE A 113 4.51 6.90 4.20
CA ILE A 113 5.00 5.59 4.68
C ILE A 113 4.93 5.53 6.20
N GLN A 114 5.34 6.59 6.89
CA GLN A 114 5.28 6.66 8.35
C GLN A 114 3.84 6.51 8.88
N PHE A 115 2.91 7.21 8.22
CA PHE A 115 1.50 7.23 8.59
C PHE A 115 0.86 5.83 8.50
N SER A 116 1.14 5.08 7.43
CA SER A 116 0.46 3.82 7.13
C SER A 116 1.17 2.55 7.60
N SER A 117 2.51 2.53 7.60
CA SER A 117 3.28 1.29 7.86
C SER A 117 3.50 1.00 9.35
N GLY A 118 3.46 2.03 10.19
CA GLY A 118 3.88 1.96 11.59
C GLY A 118 5.40 2.02 11.81
N CYS A 119 6.20 2.14 10.74
CA CYS A 119 7.61 2.49 10.82
C CYS A 119 7.77 4.01 10.91
N THR A 120 8.31 4.54 12.00
CA THR A 120 8.35 5.99 12.25
C THR A 120 9.70 6.43 12.78
N MET A 121 10.04 7.71 12.54
CA MET A 121 11.28 8.32 13.03
C MET A 121 11.40 8.19 14.55
N GLY A 122 10.31 8.46 15.29
CA GLY A 122 10.30 8.34 16.75
C GLY A 122 10.49 6.90 17.28
N LYS A 123 10.17 5.87 16.47
CA LYS A 123 10.46 4.47 16.80
C LYS A 123 11.85 4.03 16.36
N GLY A 124 12.57 4.85 15.57
CA GLY A 124 13.89 4.53 15.05
C GLY A 124 13.91 3.38 14.04
N ASN A 125 12.76 3.01 13.46
CA ASN A 125 12.64 1.87 12.55
C ASN A 125 12.34 2.28 11.09
N ILE A 126 12.62 3.54 10.74
CA ILE A 126 12.59 4.04 9.37
C ILE A 126 13.84 4.89 9.09
N GLY A 127 14.37 4.82 7.87
CA GLY A 127 15.45 5.68 7.39
C GLY A 127 15.17 6.20 5.98
N LEU A 128 15.78 7.32 5.61
CA LEU A 128 15.70 7.92 4.28
C LEU A 128 17.08 7.90 3.62
N GLU A 129 17.12 7.45 2.37
CA GLU A 129 18.27 7.48 1.48
C GLU A 129 17.96 8.30 0.23
N SER A 130 18.93 9.07 -0.23
CA SER A 130 18.79 9.88 -1.44
C SER A 130 18.69 8.98 -2.67
N SER A 131 17.65 9.17 -3.47
CA SER A 131 17.44 8.47 -4.74
C SER A 131 16.69 9.36 -5.73
N THR A 132 16.78 9.03 -7.03
CA THR A 132 16.03 9.74 -8.08
C THR A 132 14.54 9.45 -8.01
N ASP A 133 14.17 8.23 -7.65
CA ASP A 133 12.80 7.73 -7.71
C ASP A 133 12.36 7.14 -6.36
N PRO A 134 11.08 7.34 -5.98
CA PRO A 134 10.55 6.79 -4.74
C PRO A 134 10.55 5.26 -4.69
N ALA A 135 11.05 4.72 -3.59
CA ALA A 135 10.83 3.34 -3.21
C ALA A 135 10.90 3.15 -1.70
N VAL A 136 10.44 1.99 -1.24
CA VAL A 136 10.66 1.54 0.13
C VAL A 136 10.97 0.05 0.16
N THR A 137 11.95 -0.31 0.98
CA THR A 137 12.23 -1.70 1.33
C THR A 137 11.85 -1.92 2.79
N PHE A 138 10.87 -2.80 3.00
CA PHE A 138 10.50 -3.30 4.32
C PHE A 138 11.25 -4.59 4.63
N GLU A 139 11.71 -4.72 5.87
CA GLU A 139 12.37 -5.93 6.37
C GLU A 139 11.80 -6.34 7.73
N LYS A 140 11.51 -7.63 7.88
CA LYS A 140 11.10 -8.25 9.15
C LYS A 140 11.44 -9.73 9.13
N GLU A 141 12.11 -10.20 10.18
CA GLU A 141 12.42 -11.63 10.39
C GLU A 141 13.14 -12.27 9.16
N GLY A 142 14.06 -11.54 8.55
CA GLY A 142 14.84 -11.99 7.39
C GLY A 142 14.08 -11.95 6.05
N ARG A 143 12.80 -11.61 6.04
CA ARG A 143 11.99 -11.42 4.82
C ARG A 143 12.04 -9.97 4.38
N ARG A 144 12.09 -9.75 3.07
CA ARG A 144 12.08 -8.40 2.47
C ARG A 144 10.94 -8.22 1.48
N LEU A 145 10.47 -6.98 1.41
CA LEU A 145 9.49 -6.51 0.43
C LEU A 145 9.95 -5.15 -0.06
N ARG A 146 10.19 -5.04 -1.36
CA ARG A 146 10.46 -3.76 -2.01
C ARG A 146 9.25 -3.30 -2.79
N VAL A 147 8.84 -2.06 -2.58
CA VAL A 147 7.79 -1.36 -3.35
C VAL A 147 8.44 -0.15 -4.01
N ALA A 148 8.51 -0.16 -5.33
CA ALA A 148 9.11 0.90 -6.14
C ALA A 148 8.04 1.65 -6.93
N LEU A 149 8.20 2.95 -7.14
CA LEU A 149 7.51 3.62 -8.23
C LEU A 149 8.00 3.05 -9.57
N LYS A 150 7.10 2.70 -10.48
CA LYS A 150 7.46 2.21 -11.80
C LYS A 150 8.15 3.31 -12.64
N PRO A 151 9.08 2.94 -13.54
CA PRO A 151 9.74 3.90 -14.43
C PRO A 151 8.73 4.74 -15.22
N GLY A 152 9.02 6.04 -15.41
CA GLY A 152 8.17 6.97 -16.16
C GLY A 152 7.07 7.65 -15.35
N TRP A 153 6.72 7.13 -14.16
CA TRP A 153 5.68 7.72 -13.34
C TRP A 153 6.13 9.01 -12.66
N ARG A 154 7.39 9.12 -12.24
CA ARG A 154 7.94 10.36 -11.68
C ARG A 154 7.84 11.49 -12.70
N GLU A 155 8.31 11.25 -13.92
CA GLU A 155 8.26 12.24 -15.00
C GLU A 155 6.82 12.63 -15.35
N ARG A 156 5.88 11.69 -15.25
CA ARG A 156 4.46 11.98 -15.42
C ARG A 156 3.92 12.87 -14.30
N ILE A 157 4.22 12.55 -13.05
CA ILE A 157 3.83 13.33 -11.88
C ILE A 157 4.39 14.75 -12.01
N ASP A 158 5.67 14.89 -12.33
CA ASP A 158 6.33 16.19 -12.47
C ASP A 158 5.71 17.06 -13.57
N ARG A 159 5.22 16.46 -14.68
CA ARG A 159 4.50 17.19 -15.74
C ARG A 159 3.06 17.55 -15.37
N GLU A 160 2.39 16.69 -14.60
CA GLU A 160 0.96 16.83 -14.33
C GLU A 160 0.69 17.68 -13.08
N MET A 161 1.56 17.62 -12.06
CA MET A 161 1.31 18.23 -10.74
C MET A 161 1.02 19.73 -10.83
N SER A 162 -0.08 20.15 -10.19
CA SER A 162 -0.43 21.56 -10.00
C SER A 162 -1.08 21.76 -8.63
N LYS A 163 -0.84 22.92 -8.01
CA LYS A 163 -1.42 23.23 -6.68
C LYS A 163 -2.95 23.26 -6.71
N GLU A 164 -3.51 23.76 -7.80
CA GLU A 164 -4.96 23.92 -8.01
C GLU A 164 -5.69 22.57 -8.12
N ARG A 165 -4.96 21.51 -8.49
CA ARG A 165 -5.51 20.15 -8.69
C ARG A 165 -4.98 19.13 -7.71
N GLU A 166 -4.31 19.58 -6.65
CA GLU A 166 -3.62 18.71 -5.70
C GLU A 166 -4.52 17.58 -5.17
N ILE A 167 -5.74 17.92 -4.71
CA ILE A 167 -6.70 16.92 -4.20
C ILE A 167 -7.17 15.95 -5.30
N GLU A 168 -7.53 16.46 -6.47
CA GLU A 168 -8.01 15.63 -7.60
C GLU A 168 -6.93 14.63 -8.04
N GLN A 169 -5.69 15.10 -8.11
CA GLN A 169 -4.54 14.27 -8.49
C GLN A 169 -4.25 13.23 -7.43
N SER A 170 -4.23 13.60 -6.16
CA SER A 170 -4.03 12.65 -5.07
C SER A 170 -5.11 11.57 -5.05
N LEU A 171 -6.39 11.93 -5.29
CA LEU A 171 -7.46 10.94 -5.44
C LEU A 171 -7.21 9.99 -6.63
N PHE A 172 -6.70 10.50 -7.75
CA PHE A 172 -6.31 9.67 -8.88
C PHE A 172 -5.18 8.70 -8.52
N TYR A 173 -4.09 9.21 -7.95
CA TYR A 173 -2.96 8.38 -7.53
C TYR A 173 -3.30 7.45 -6.36
N TYR A 174 -4.36 7.73 -5.59
CA TYR A 174 -4.91 6.82 -4.61
C TYR A 174 -5.64 5.64 -5.27
N ALA A 175 -6.42 5.91 -6.32
CA ALA A 175 -7.34 4.95 -6.93
C ALA A 175 -6.74 4.06 -8.04
N ILE A 176 -5.64 4.47 -8.69
CA ILE A 176 -5.01 3.64 -9.74
C ILE A 176 -4.57 2.28 -9.16
N PRO A 177 -4.72 1.15 -9.88
CA PRO A 177 -4.27 -0.15 -9.40
C PRO A 177 -2.81 -0.14 -8.98
N GLU A 178 -2.48 -0.87 -7.92
CA GLU A 178 -1.09 -0.98 -7.44
C GLU A 178 -0.16 -1.51 -8.52
N SER A 179 -0.62 -2.49 -9.31
CA SER A 179 0.11 -3.06 -10.44
C SER A 179 0.45 -2.05 -11.53
N ASP A 180 -0.28 -0.94 -11.64
CA ASP A 180 -0.06 0.05 -12.70
C ASP A 180 1.03 1.06 -12.33
N VAL A 181 1.18 1.34 -11.03
CA VAL A 181 2.08 2.38 -10.51
C VAL A 181 3.29 1.84 -9.76
N PHE A 182 3.17 0.66 -9.14
CA PHE A 182 4.22 0.08 -8.33
C PHE A 182 4.81 -1.17 -8.92
N GLU A 183 6.11 -1.33 -8.73
CA GLU A 183 6.81 -2.58 -8.87
C GLU A 183 7.04 -3.18 -7.49
N ILE A 184 6.52 -4.39 -7.25
CA ILE A 184 6.55 -5.05 -5.95
C ILE A 184 7.39 -6.32 -6.06
N ARG A 185 8.44 -6.43 -5.25
CA ARG A 185 9.35 -7.60 -5.22
C ARG A 185 9.50 -8.15 -3.81
N GLU A 186 9.51 -9.47 -3.67
CA GLU A 186 9.78 -10.17 -2.41
C GLU A 186 11.11 -10.90 -2.48
N SER A 187 11.81 -11.04 -1.35
CA SER A 187 12.99 -11.90 -1.21
C SER A 187 13.14 -12.43 0.20
#